data_AF-A0A537F3F2-F1
#
_entry.id   AF-A0A537F3F2-F1
#
_cell.length_a   1.000
_cell.length_b   1.000
_cell.length_c   1.000
_cell.angle_alpha   90.00
_cell.angle_beta   90.00
_cell.angle_gamma   90.00
#
_symmetry.space_group_name_H-M   'P 1'
#
loop_
_entity.id
_entity.type
_entity.pdbx_description
1 polymer ?
#
loop_
_entity_poly.entity_id
_entity_poly.type
_entity_poly.pdbx_seq_one_letter_code
_entity_poly.pdbx_strand_id
1 'polypeptide(L)'
;MGGPGHGMRRDELLFERPTDLFASSPPELRGLARDDVRLMVSTPDGVNSHHRFRKLPDLLSTGDLLVVNESMTLPASLPAVSRRFGNIRLNLSTRFSEYLWVTEPRWSPGQPGPIALEEGENLMVDGSSAKLLMRYPGIPRLWLVRFAQPASILMMRIGEPIHYGYAPAYPIETYQTLFSRFPGSAEMPSAARPITARLRDALLGRGIGIAGVVLHTGVSSLEIEDETVEHQALYPEWFRVSPAIANAVN
;
A
#
# COMPACT_ATOMS: atom_id res chain seq x y z
N MET A 1 -17.81 4.38 28.54
CA MET A 1 -18.36 3.25 27.76
C MET A 1 -19.48 3.80 26.91
N GLY A 2 -19.23 4.00 25.61
CA GLY A 2 -20.20 4.56 24.66
C GLY A 2 -21.36 3.60 24.44
N GLY A 3 -22.58 4.12 24.44
CA GLY A 3 -23.78 3.35 24.14
C GLY A 3 -23.82 2.89 22.67
N PRO A 4 -24.70 1.93 22.33
CA PRO A 4 -24.82 1.42 20.97
C PRO A 4 -25.42 2.52 20.08
N GLY A 5 -24.61 3.03 19.14
CA GLY A 5 -25.09 3.98 18.12
C GLY A 5 -24.23 5.23 17.86
N HIS A 6 -23.01 5.32 18.38
CA HIS A 6 -22.05 6.33 17.91
C HIS A 6 -20.86 5.63 17.27
N GLY A 7 -20.59 5.94 16.00
CA GLY A 7 -19.38 5.51 15.31
C GLY A 7 -18.12 6.06 15.99
N MET A 8 -16.98 5.44 15.73
CA MET A 8 -15.71 5.86 16.32
C MET A 8 -15.37 7.29 15.89
N ARG A 9 -15.08 8.18 16.84
CA ARG A 9 -14.63 9.53 16.49
C ARG A 9 -13.15 9.51 16.10
N ARG A 10 -12.79 10.31 15.10
CA ARG A 10 -11.42 10.40 14.59
C ARG A 10 -10.40 10.79 15.67
N ASP A 11 -10.79 11.62 16.63
CA ASP A 11 -9.91 12.06 17.72
C ASP A 11 -9.55 10.93 18.69
N GLU A 12 -10.34 9.86 18.77
CA GLU A 12 -10.02 8.66 19.55
C GLU A 12 -8.84 7.87 18.96
N LEU A 13 -8.49 8.10 17.69
CA LEU A 13 -7.34 7.50 17.01
C LEU A 13 -6.08 8.37 17.07
N LEU A 14 -6.15 9.55 17.69
CA LEU A 14 -5.01 10.46 17.79
C LEU A 14 -4.11 10.06 18.96
N PHE A 15 -2.85 9.80 18.63
CA PHE A 15 -1.78 9.59 19.60
C PHE A 15 -0.52 10.32 19.12
N GLU A 16 0.42 10.57 20.03
CA GLU A 16 1.69 11.19 19.68
C GLU A 16 2.49 10.30 18.72
N ARG A 17 2.94 10.88 17.60
CA ARG A 17 3.76 10.20 16.59
C ARG A 17 5.07 10.97 16.39
N PRO A 18 6.06 10.77 17.27
CA PRO A 18 7.36 11.40 17.14
C PRO A 18 7.99 11.06 15.79
N THR A 19 8.43 12.08 15.04
CA THR A 19 8.93 11.92 13.67
C THR A 19 10.28 11.21 13.61
N ASP A 20 11.06 11.25 14.70
CA ASP A 20 12.30 10.49 14.88
C ASP A 20 12.09 8.97 14.96
N LEU A 21 10.86 8.52 15.24
CA LEU A 21 10.48 7.10 15.22
C LEU A 21 10.03 6.60 13.85
N PHE A 22 9.94 7.47 12.83
CA PHE A 22 9.53 7.07 11.48
C PHE A 22 10.60 6.19 10.83
N ALA A 23 10.16 5.10 10.20
CA ALA A 23 11.05 4.21 9.47
C ALA A 23 11.46 4.84 8.13
N SER A 24 12.51 5.68 8.15
CA SER A 24 13.02 6.40 6.97
C SER A 24 13.89 5.53 6.05
N SER A 25 14.40 4.40 6.54
CA SER A 25 15.22 3.46 5.76
C SER A 25 14.92 1.98 6.05
N PRO A 26 14.96 1.12 5.02
CA PRO A 26 14.77 -0.32 5.19
C PRO A 26 15.84 -0.91 6.12
N PRO A 27 15.50 -1.97 6.90
CA PRO A 27 16.43 -2.57 7.87
C PRO A 27 17.76 -3.01 7.26
N GLU A 28 17.76 -3.44 5.99
CA GLU A 28 18.95 -3.91 5.28
C GLU A 28 20.02 -2.81 5.14
N LEU A 29 19.61 -1.56 4.92
CA LEU A 29 20.53 -0.41 4.86
C LEU A 29 21.07 -0.01 6.24
N ARG A 30 20.43 -0.50 7.30
CA ARG A 30 20.86 -0.31 8.69
C ARG A 30 21.63 -1.51 9.24
N GLY A 31 22.02 -2.46 8.37
CA GLY A 31 22.78 -3.67 8.76
C GLY A 31 21.94 -4.75 9.43
N LEU A 32 20.60 -4.70 9.31
CA LEU A 32 19.69 -5.69 9.88
C LEU A 32 19.10 -6.58 8.78
N ALA A 33 18.91 -7.86 9.09
CA ALA A 33 18.09 -8.73 8.26
C ALA A 33 16.61 -8.30 8.34
N ARG A 34 15.82 -8.60 7.29
CA ARG A 34 14.38 -8.28 7.24
C ARG A 34 13.60 -8.88 8.41
N ASP A 35 13.98 -10.08 8.85
CA ASP A 35 13.37 -10.78 9.98
C ASP A 35 13.90 -10.35 11.36
N ASP A 36 14.85 -9.41 11.43
CA ASP A 36 15.40 -8.91 12.71
C ASP A 36 14.75 -7.60 13.18
N VAL A 37 13.69 -7.15 12.49
CA VAL A 37 12.85 -6.04 12.96
C VAL A 37 12.13 -6.39 14.26
N ARG A 38 11.70 -5.37 15.00
CA ARG A 38 10.92 -5.55 16.24
C ARG A 38 9.52 -6.07 15.90
N LEU A 39 8.97 -6.91 16.79
CA LEU A 39 7.61 -7.40 16.75
C LEU A 39 6.97 -7.13 18.12
N MET A 40 5.84 -6.43 18.15
CA MET A 40 5.02 -6.32 19.35
C MET A 40 3.86 -7.32 19.24
N VAL A 41 3.62 -8.06 20.29
CA VAL A 41 2.51 -9.00 20.39
C VAL A 41 1.59 -8.50 21.48
N SER A 42 0.33 -8.27 21.13
CA SER A 42 -0.73 -7.82 22.02
C SER A 42 -1.81 -8.89 22.05
N THR A 43 -2.27 -9.26 23.24
CA THR A 43 -3.32 -10.26 23.44
C THR A 43 -4.63 -9.60 23.90
N PRO A 44 -5.79 -10.27 23.76
CA PRO A 44 -7.09 -9.70 24.15
C PRO A 44 -7.23 -9.36 25.65
N ASP A 45 -6.45 -10.01 26.52
CA ASP A 45 -6.36 -9.70 27.96
C ASP A 45 -5.46 -8.50 28.27
N GLY A 46 -4.94 -7.83 27.25
CA GLY A 46 -4.17 -6.59 27.37
C GLY A 46 -2.68 -6.80 27.66
N VAL A 47 -2.18 -8.04 27.59
CA VAL A 47 -0.75 -8.34 27.77
C VAL A 47 0.00 -7.97 26.49
N ASN A 48 1.02 -7.14 26.66
CA ASN A 48 1.94 -6.76 25.59
C ASN A 48 3.31 -7.41 25.81
N SER A 49 3.88 -8.00 24.77
CA SER A 49 5.24 -8.53 24.79
C SER A 49 6.03 -8.09 23.56
N HIS A 50 7.35 -8.04 23.71
CA HIS A 50 8.26 -7.54 22.68
C HIS A 50 9.24 -8.63 22.22
N HIS A 51 9.29 -8.82 20.92
CA HIS A 51 10.06 -9.86 20.26
C HIS A 51 10.83 -9.29 19.07
N ARG A 52 11.62 -10.15 18.44
CA ARG A 52 12.10 -9.94 17.06
C ARG A 52 11.21 -10.71 16.11
N PHE A 53 11.03 -10.24 14.88
CA PHE A 53 10.12 -10.88 13.93
C PHE A 53 10.51 -12.33 13.61
N ARG A 54 11.81 -12.66 13.65
CA ARG A 54 12.34 -14.04 13.56
C ARG A 54 11.80 -15.00 14.64
N LYS A 55 11.16 -14.49 15.69
CA LYS A 55 10.49 -15.26 16.75
C LYS A 55 9.03 -15.58 16.44
N LEU A 56 8.47 -15.09 15.34
CA LEU A 56 7.10 -15.41 14.92
C LEU A 56 6.77 -16.92 14.96
N PRO A 57 7.65 -17.85 14.53
CA PRO A 57 7.33 -19.27 14.59
C PRO A 57 7.23 -19.84 16.01
N ASP A 58 7.79 -19.16 17.01
CA ASP A 58 7.68 -19.54 18.44
C ASP A 58 6.36 -19.03 19.06
N LEU A 59 5.63 -18.16 18.36
CA LEU A 59 4.40 -17.49 18.81
C LEU A 59 3.13 -18.07 18.18
N LEU A 60 3.27 -19.03 17.28
CA LEU A 60 2.20 -19.69 16.54
C LEU A 60 2.16 -21.17 16.91
N SER A 61 1.00 -21.79 16.75
CA SER A 61 0.76 -23.20 17.02
C SER A 61 0.83 -24.04 15.74
N THR A 62 1.17 -25.32 15.88
CA THR A 62 1.05 -26.28 14.77
C THR A 62 -0.39 -26.31 14.27
N GLY A 63 -0.56 -26.22 12.95
CA GLY A 63 -1.88 -26.14 12.30
C GLY A 63 -2.35 -24.71 12.03
N ASP A 64 -1.71 -23.68 12.58
CA ASP A 64 -2.02 -22.29 12.23
C ASP A 64 -1.75 -22.04 10.73
N LEU A 65 -2.53 -21.14 10.13
CA LEU A 65 -2.40 -20.73 8.74
C LEU A 65 -2.09 -19.24 8.63
N LEU A 66 -0.95 -18.91 8.02
CA LEU A 66 -0.63 -17.54 7.64
C LEU A 66 -1.15 -17.23 6.24
N VAL A 67 -2.08 -16.28 6.15
CA VAL A 67 -2.57 -15.75 4.88
C VAL A 67 -1.76 -14.52 4.49
N VAL A 68 -1.06 -14.58 3.36
CA VAL A 68 -0.18 -13.51 2.86
C VAL A 68 -0.70 -12.95 1.53
N ASN A 69 -0.41 -11.67 1.26
CA ASN A 69 -0.74 -11.07 -0.02
C ASN A 69 0.40 -11.31 -1.04
N GLU A 70 0.05 -11.93 -2.17
CA GLU A 70 0.97 -12.24 -3.28
C GLU A 70 1.05 -11.13 -4.34
N SER A 71 0.40 -10.00 -4.11
CA SER A 71 0.47 -8.86 -5.02
C SER A 71 1.88 -8.27 -5.08
N MET A 72 2.37 -8.02 -6.28
CA MET A 72 3.67 -7.41 -6.57
C MET A 72 3.48 -5.90 -6.78
N THR A 73 4.33 -5.11 -6.13
CA THR A 73 4.27 -3.64 -6.19
C THR A 73 4.77 -3.14 -7.53
N LEU A 74 4.08 -2.15 -8.08
CA LEU A 74 4.41 -1.46 -9.32
C LEU A 74 5.19 -0.17 -9.03
N PRO A 75 6.05 0.29 -9.95
CA PRO A 75 6.61 1.64 -9.91
C PRO A 75 5.54 2.66 -10.36
N ALA A 76 4.48 2.79 -9.56
CA ALA A 76 3.22 3.43 -9.92
C ALA A 76 3.21 4.96 -9.76
N SER A 77 4.32 5.57 -9.35
CA SER A 77 4.42 7.03 -9.26
C SER A 77 5.13 7.59 -10.49
N LEU A 78 4.42 8.35 -11.32
CA LEU A 78 4.98 8.96 -12.53
C LEU A 78 5.20 10.46 -12.35
N PRO A 79 6.33 11.03 -12.80
CA PRO A 79 6.45 12.47 -12.99
C PRO A 79 5.51 12.93 -14.12
N ALA A 80 4.78 14.02 -13.88
CA ALA A 80 3.83 14.57 -14.84
C ALA A 80 3.88 16.11 -14.86
N VAL A 81 3.45 16.70 -15.97
CA VAL A 81 3.39 18.16 -16.13
C VAL A 81 1.95 18.57 -16.46
N SER A 82 1.36 19.39 -15.59
CA SER A 82 0.15 20.15 -15.89
C SER A 82 0.54 21.46 -16.58
N ARG A 83 -0.26 21.90 -17.56
CA ARG A 83 -0.07 23.21 -18.20
C ARG A 83 -0.28 24.37 -17.24
N ARG A 84 -1.13 24.19 -16.22
CA ARG A 84 -1.53 25.24 -15.27
C ARG A 84 -0.63 25.26 -14.04
N PHE A 85 -0.26 24.08 -13.56
CA PHE A 85 0.42 23.92 -12.27
C PHE A 85 1.89 23.51 -12.39
N GLY A 86 2.37 23.25 -13.61
CA GLY A 86 3.74 22.79 -13.83
C GLY A 86 3.94 21.35 -13.38
N ASN A 87 5.08 21.08 -12.76
CA ASN A 87 5.48 19.73 -12.35
C ASN A 87 4.62 19.22 -11.19
N ILE A 88 4.08 18.02 -11.35
CA ILE A 88 3.33 17.28 -10.36
C ILE A 88 3.75 15.80 -10.41
N ARG A 89 3.28 15.00 -9.45
CA ARG A 89 3.33 13.53 -9.53
C ARG A 89 1.96 12.98 -9.83
N LEU A 90 1.90 11.87 -10.56
CA LEU A 90 0.70 11.12 -10.84
C LEU A 90 0.89 9.70 -10.29
N ASN A 91 0.31 9.44 -9.12
CA ASN A 91 0.33 8.10 -8.54
C ASN A 91 -0.82 7.29 -9.14
N LEU A 92 -0.51 6.19 -9.81
CA LEU A 92 -1.51 5.26 -10.32
C LEU A 92 -1.96 4.35 -9.18
N SER A 93 -3.26 4.20 -9.03
CA SER A 93 -3.90 3.41 -7.98
C SER A 93 -4.51 2.13 -8.56
N THR A 94 -5.79 2.17 -8.92
CA THR A 94 -6.52 1.00 -9.44
C THR A 94 -6.51 0.95 -10.96
N ARG A 95 -6.13 -0.20 -11.52
CA ARG A 95 -6.19 -0.45 -12.96
C ARG A 95 -7.58 -0.94 -13.39
N PHE A 96 -8.24 -0.23 -14.30
CA PHE A 96 -9.44 -0.72 -14.99
C PHE A 96 -9.11 -1.38 -16.34
N SER A 97 -8.12 -0.84 -17.05
CA SER A 97 -7.56 -1.43 -18.28
C SER A 97 -6.11 -0.98 -18.45
N GLU A 98 -5.44 -1.41 -19.53
CA GLU A 98 -4.07 -0.97 -19.82
C GLU A 98 -3.93 0.57 -19.92
N TYR A 99 -5.00 1.23 -20.37
CA TYR A 99 -5.04 2.67 -20.66
C TYR A 99 -5.86 3.47 -19.65
N LEU A 100 -6.64 2.82 -18.77
CA LEU A 100 -7.58 3.49 -17.85
C LEU A 100 -7.26 3.13 -16.40
N TRP A 101 -6.98 4.16 -15.60
CA TRP A 101 -6.58 4.01 -14.21
C TRP A 101 -7.28 5.03 -13.30
N VAL A 102 -7.54 4.63 -12.06
CA VAL A 102 -7.67 5.60 -10.96
C VAL A 102 -6.28 6.11 -10.63
N THR A 103 -6.15 7.40 -10.45
CA THR A 103 -4.87 8.05 -10.14
C THR A 103 -5.06 9.13 -9.08
N GLU A 104 -3.99 9.46 -8.39
CA GLU A 104 -3.90 10.55 -7.43
C GLU A 104 -2.82 11.54 -7.88
N PRO A 105 -3.21 12.70 -8.43
CA PRO A 105 -2.31 13.81 -8.64
C PRO A 105 -1.80 14.37 -7.30
N ARG A 106 -0.49 14.58 -7.19
CA ARG A 106 0.18 15.05 -5.96
C ARG A 106 1.19 16.17 -6.27
N TRP A 107 1.37 17.09 -5.34
CA TRP A 107 2.41 18.11 -5.43
C TRP A 107 3.81 17.51 -5.24
N SER A 108 3.91 16.54 -4.33
CA SER A 108 5.13 15.79 -4.03
C SER A 108 4.78 14.44 -3.40
N PRO A 109 5.75 13.52 -3.18
CA PRO A 109 5.47 12.27 -2.47
C PRO A 109 4.81 12.48 -1.10
N GLY A 110 5.19 13.54 -0.37
CA GLY A 110 4.63 13.87 0.94
C GLY A 110 3.36 14.73 0.93
N GLN A 111 2.96 15.26 -0.23
CA GLN A 111 1.88 16.24 -0.32
C GLN A 111 0.84 15.78 -1.35
N PRO A 112 -0.20 15.04 -0.91
CA PRO A 112 -1.30 14.65 -1.79
C PRO A 112 -2.09 15.87 -2.30
N GLY A 113 -2.93 15.64 -3.30
CA GLY A 113 -3.97 16.58 -3.70
C GLY A 113 -5.06 16.75 -2.63
N PRO A 114 -6.22 17.36 -2.98
CA PRO A 114 -6.66 17.63 -4.35
C PRO A 114 -5.91 18.79 -5.00
N ILE A 115 -5.38 18.57 -6.20
CA ILE A 115 -4.93 19.64 -7.09
C ILE A 115 -6.16 20.13 -7.85
N ALA A 116 -6.32 21.44 -8.02
CA ALA A 116 -7.44 22.08 -8.71
C ALA A 116 -7.42 21.89 -10.24
N LEU A 117 -7.26 20.64 -10.68
CA LEU A 117 -7.34 20.20 -12.07
C LEU A 117 -8.80 20.12 -12.52
N GLU A 118 -9.00 20.17 -13.84
CA GLU A 118 -10.32 20.17 -14.49
C GLU A 118 -10.55 18.93 -15.36
N GLU A 119 -11.82 18.53 -15.49
CA GLU A 119 -12.20 17.45 -16.40
C GLU A 119 -11.84 17.80 -17.84
N GLY A 120 -11.29 16.83 -18.57
CA GLY A 120 -10.83 17.02 -19.94
C GLY A 120 -9.40 17.58 -20.08
N GLU A 121 -8.78 18.07 -18.99
CA GLU A 121 -7.38 18.50 -19.00
C GLU A 121 -6.44 17.34 -19.37
N ASN A 122 -5.37 17.64 -20.10
CA ASN A 122 -4.30 16.68 -20.40
C ASN A 122 -3.06 17.01 -19.59
N LEU A 123 -2.59 16.02 -18.85
CA LEU A 123 -1.26 16.01 -18.24
C LEU A 123 -0.26 15.42 -19.25
N MET A 124 0.96 15.94 -19.27
CA MET A 124 2.06 15.35 -20.03
C MET A 124 2.87 14.43 -19.13
N VAL A 125 3.03 13.18 -19.53
CA VAL A 125 3.79 12.15 -18.82
C VAL A 125 4.81 11.60 -19.80
N ASP A 126 6.04 12.08 -19.69
CA ASP A 126 7.17 11.69 -20.56
C ASP A 126 6.82 11.69 -22.06
N GLY A 127 6.39 12.86 -22.55
CA GLY A 127 5.98 13.09 -23.93
C GLY A 127 4.62 12.52 -24.31
N SER A 128 4.01 11.65 -23.49
CA SER A 128 2.69 11.07 -23.72
C SER A 128 1.58 11.84 -22.99
N SER A 129 0.40 11.93 -23.61
CA SER A 129 -0.77 12.56 -22.99
C SER A 129 -1.47 11.61 -22.00
N ALA A 130 -1.91 12.15 -20.87
CA ALA A 130 -2.78 11.49 -19.90
C ALA A 130 -3.99 12.41 -19.64
N LYS A 131 -5.17 12.00 -20.13
CA LYS A 131 -6.39 12.81 -20.08
C LYS A 131 -7.15 12.54 -18.78
N LEU A 132 -7.41 13.59 -18.00
CA LEU A 132 -8.32 13.55 -16.87
C LEU A 132 -9.75 13.41 -17.38
N LEU A 133 -10.41 12.30 -17.07
CA LEU A 133 -11.78 12.06 -17.54
C LEU A 133 -12.80 12.68 -16.58
N MET A 134 -12.68 12.32 -15.31
CA MET A 134 -13.55 12.80 -14.24
C MET A 134 -12.88 12.56 -12.89
N ARG A 135 -13.33 13.26 -11.86
CA ARG A 135 -12.97 12.92 -10.48
C ARG A 135 -13.57 11.58 -10.08
N TYR A 136 -12.89 10.87 -9.20
CA TYR A 136 -13.47 9.69 -8.58
C TYR A 136 -14.62 10.11 -7.65
N PRO A 137 -15.83 9.52 -7.76
CA PRO A 137 -16.96 9.89 -6.93
C PRO A 137 -16.67 9.77 -5.43
N GLY A 138 -16.96 10.83 -4.67
CA GLY A 138 -16.80 10.84 -3.21
C GLY A 138 -15.35 10.98 -2.70
N ILE A 139 -14.34 10.99 -3.58
CA ILE A 139 -12.92 11.10 -3.19
C ILE A 139 -12.22 12.16 -4.05
N PRO A 140 -12.24 13.46 -3.66
CA PRO A 140 -11.83 14.58 -4.52
C PRO A 140 -10.39 14.56 -5.02
N ARG A 141 -9.48 13.89 -4.30
CA ARG A 141 -8.06 13.77 -4.69
C ARG A 141 -7.82 12.73 -5.80
N LEU A 142 -8.78 11.83 -6.04
CA LEU A 142 -8.65 10.76 -7.02
C LEU A 142 -9.33 11.13 -8.35
N TRP A 143 -8.75 10.64 -9.45
CA TRP A 143 -9.19 10.90 -10.82
C TRP A 143 -9.19 9.62 -11.64
N LEU A 144 -10.21 9.44 -12.49
CA LEU A 144 -10.10 8.50 -13.61
C LEU A 144 -9.32 9.16 -14.74
N VAL A 145 -8.25 8.50 -15.18
CA VAL A 145 -7.32 9.02 -16.17
C VAL A 145 -7.12 8.01 -17.29
N ARG A 146 -7.22 8.52 -18.53
CA ARG A 146 -6.93 7.75 -19.74
C ARG A 146 -5.58 8.14 -20.31
N PHE A 147 -4.66 7.19 -20.37
CA PHE A 147 -3.35 7.36 -20.98
C PHE A 147 -3.41 7.13 -22.49
N ALA A 148 -2.60 7.85 -23.26
CA ALA A 148 -2.48 7.67 -24.71
C ALA A 148 -1.71 6.39 -25.13
N GLN A 149 -0.98 5.78 -24.19
CA GLN A 149 -0.30 4.50 -24.33
C GLN A 149 -0.49 3.67 -23.05
N PRO A 150 -0.22 2.35 -23.06
CA PRO A 150 -0.32 1.54 -21.85
C PRO A 150 0.51 2.14 -20.71
N ALA A 151 -0.12 2.37 -19.56
CA ALA A 151 0.56 3.01 -18.43
C ALA A 151 1.74 2.17 -17.90
N SER A 152 1.70 0.85 -18.10
CA SER A 152 2.80 -0.06 -17.78
C SER A 152 4.10 0.29 -18.51
N ILE A 153 4.03 0.80 -19.75
CA ILE A 153 5.22 1.22 -20.51
C ILE A 153 5.84 2.46 -19.85
N LEU A 154 5.02 3.41 -19.40
CA LEU A 154 5.48 4.60 -18.67
C LEU A 154 6.11 4.20 -17.33
N MET A 155 5.44 3.33 -16.57
CA MET A 155 5.94 2.79 -15.30
C MET A 155 7.30 2.12 -15.44
N MET A 156 7.52 1.29 -16.46
CA MET A 156 8.80 0.63 -16.69
C MET A 156 9.94 1.60 -17.06
N ARG A 157 9.60 2.73 -17.70
CA ARG A 157 10.59 3.67 -18.25
C ARG A 157 10.97 4.78 -17.26
N ILE A 158 9.99 5.34 -16.57
CA ILE A 158 10.15 6.53 -15.72
C ILE A 158 9.49 6.40 -14.35
N GLY A 159 8.89 5.25 -14.06
CA GLY A 159 8.13 5.07 -12.82
C GLY A 159 9.03 4.88 -11.61
N GLU A 160 8.55 5.36 -10.47
CA GLU A 160 9.15 5.13 -9.16
C GLU A 160 8.11 4.46 -8.24
N PRO A 161 8.55 3.69 -7.24
CA PRO A 161 7.65 3.21 -6.19
C PRO A 161 6.97 4.38 -5.47
N ILE A 162 5.73 4.21 -5.05
CA ILE A 162 5.09 5.16 -4.15
C ILE A 162 5.80 5.07 -2.79
N HIS A 163 6.23 6.22 -2.27
CA HIS A 163 6.98 6.31 -1.03
C HIS A 163 6.53 7.52 -0.20
N TYR A 164 6.82 7.47 1.09
CA TYR A 164 6.53 8.57 2.01
C TYR A 164 7.39 9.80 1.70
N GLY A 165 6.85 11.00 1.92
CA GLY A 165 7.60 12.25 1.75
C GLY A 165 8.83 12.41 2.64
N TYR A 166 8.89 11.68 3.76
CA TYR A 166 10.02 11.69 4.70
C TYR A 166 11.10 10.65 4.37
N ALA A 167 10.94 9.88 3.29
CA ALA A 167 11.91 8.87 2.86
C ALA A 167 12.19 9.04 1.35
N PRO A 168 13.40 8.71 0.88
CA PRO A 168 13.67 8.67 -0.56
C PRO A 168 12.92 7.50 -1.22
N ALA A 169 12.80 7.55 -2.54
CA ALA A 169 12.45 6.37 -3.32
C ALA A 169 13.63 5.37 -3.28
N TYR A 170 13.36 4.13 -2.89
CA TYR A 170 14.34 3.05 -2.98
C TYR A 170 14.15 2.25 -4.28
N PRO A 171 15.10 1.39 -4.69
CA PRO A 171 14.90 0.47 -5.80
C PRO A 171 13.64 -0.40 -5.61
N ILE A 172 12.94 -0.73 -6.70
CA ILE A 172 11.62 -1.41 -6.67
C ILE A 172 11.67 -2.75 -5.90
N GLU A 173 12.81 -3.42 -5.87
CA GLU A 173 13.07 -4.68 -5.15
C GLU A 173 12.92 -4.51 -3.62
N THR A 174 13.13 -3.29 -3.12
CA THR A 174 12.93 -2.92 -1.71
C THR A 174 11.45 -2.99 -1.33
N TYR A 175 10.55 -2.82 -2.30
CA TYR A 175 9.10 -2.83 -2.15
C TYR A 175 8.48 -4.20 -2.47
N GLN A 176 9.30 -5.24 -2.66
CA GLN A 176 8.83 -6.60 -2.88
C GLN A 176 8.99 -7.47 -1.63
N THR A 177 8.01 -8.34 -1.43
CA THR A 177 8.04 -9.39 -0.41
C THR A 177 8.51 -10.70 -1.03
N LEU A 178 8.77 -11.71 -0.19
CA LEU A 178 9.04 -13.08 -0.67
C LEU A 178 7.89 -13.67 -1.49
N PHE A 179 6.67 -13.13 -1.33
CA PHE A 179 5.43 -13.66 -1.91
C PHE A 179 4.97 -12.89 -3.16
N SER A 180 5.67 -11.83 -3.55
CA SER A 180 5.29 -10.97 -4.68
C SER A 180 5.33 -11.75 -6.01
N ARG A 181 4.16 -12.06 -6.56
CA ARG A 181 3.99 -12.89 -7.78
C ARG A 181 3.12 -12.22 -8.84
N PHE A 182 2.09 -11.47 -8.44
CA PHE A 182 1.09 -10.93 -9.35
C PHE A 182 1.18 -9.38 -9.41
N PRO A 183 1.70 -8.78 -10.50
CA PRO A 183 1.86 -7.32 -10.58
C PRO A 183 0.51 -6.60 -10.59
N GLY A 184 0.35 -5.63 -9.69
CA GLY A 184 -0.85 -4.80 -9.66
C GLY A 184 -0.99 -3.84 -8.48
N SER A 185 -0.22 -4.03 -7.41
CA SER A 185 -0.26 -3.15 -6.24
C SER A 185 0.42 -1.81 -6.52
N ALA A 186 -0.26 -0.70 -6.25
CA ALA A 186 0.33 0.64 -6.27
C ALA A 186 1.25 0.86 -5.06
N GLU A 187 0.79 0.49 -3.87
CA GLU A 187 1.57 0.51 -2.63
C GLU A 187 1.97 -0.90 -2.20
N MET A 188 3.01 -1.05 -1.39
CA MET A 188 3.47 -2.38 -0.98
C MET A 188 2.56 -3.02 0.09
N PRO A 189 2.16 -4.30 -0.05
CA PRO A 189 1.58 -5.08 1.04
C PRO A 189 2.66 -5.45 2.07
N SER A 190 3.04 -4.45 2.85
CA SER A 190 4.31 -4.39 3.58
C SER A 190 4.43 -5.32 4.78
N ALA A 191 3.31 -5.80 5.34
CA ALA A 191 3.29 -6.64 6.53
C ALA A 191 4.07 -7.96 6.36
N ALA A 192 4.12 -8.51 5.14
CA ALA A 192 4.86 -9.73 4.84
C ALA A 192 6.35 -9.47 4.51
N ARG A 193 6.78 -8.21 4.40
CA ARG A 193 8.17 -7.85 4.06
C ARG A 193 9.22 -8.44 5.02
N PRO A 194 8.97 -8.53 6.35
CA PRO A 194 9.91 -9.16 7.28
C PRO A 194 10.07 -10.68 7.10
N ILE A 195 9.20 -11.36 6.35
CA ILE A 195 9.27 -12.81 6.14
C ILE A 195 10.39 -13.14 5.16
N THR A 196 11.50 -13.67 5.69
CA THR A 196 12.64 -14.19 4.91
C THR A 196 12.41 -15.64 4.50
N ALA A 197 13.19 -16.16 3.54
CA ALA A 197 13.13 -17.57 3.16
C ALA A 197 13.40 -18.50 4.36
N ARG A 198 14.41 -18.17 5.18
CA ARG A 198 14.71 -18.90 6.43
C ARG A 198 13.52 -18.89 7.40
N LEU A 199 12.84 -17.75 7.55
CA LEU A 199 11.68 -17.66 8.44
C LEU A 199 10.50 -18.48 7.91
N ARG A 200 10.22 -18.40 6.60
CA ARG A 200 9.22 -19.23 5.93
C ARG A 200 9.49 -20.71 6.19
N ASP A 201 10.74 -21.15 6.02
CA ASP A 201 11.10 -22.56 6.19
C ASP A 201 10.97 -22.99 7.66
N ALA A 202 11.27 -22.10 8.62
CA ALA A 202 11.05 -22.35 10.04
C ALA A 202 9.55 -22.43 10.43
N LEU A 203 8.69 -21.64 9.78
CA LEU A 203 7.23 -21.74 9.94
C LEU A 203 6.73 -23.09 9.44
N LEU A 204 7.08 -23.46 8.20
CA LEU A 204 6.69 -24.73 7.59
C LEU A 204 7.19 -25.93 8.39
N GLY A 205 8.44 -25.90 8.87
CA GLY A 205 9.02 -26.96 9.70
C GLY A 205 8.31 -27.17 11.04
N ARG A 206 7.52 -26.20 11.51
CA ARG A 206 6.67 -26.31 12.71
C ARG A 206 5.23 -26.73 12.41
N GLY A 207 4.91 -26.98 11.14
CA GLY A 207 3.58 -27.31 10.68
C GLY A 207 2.64 -26.10 10.63
N ILE A 208 3.20 -24.89 10.48
CA ILE A 208 2.41 -23.67 10.21
C ILE A 208 2.25 -23.55 8.69
N GLY A 209 1.00 -23.50 8.23
CA GLY A 209 0.67 -23.34 6.82
C GLY A 209 0.91 -21.90 6.33
N ILE A 210 1.08 -21.75 5.03
CA ILE A 210 1.09 -20.45 4.36
C ILE A 210 0.21 -20.53 3.12
N ALA A 211 -0.77 -19.62 3.01
CA ALA A 211 -1.63 -19.47 1.84
C ALA A 211 -1.56 -18.06 1.28
N GLY A 212 -1.59 -17.93 -0.05
CA GLY A 212 -1.45 -16.65 -0.74
C GLY A 212 -2.77 -16.15 -1.32
N VAL A 213 -3.22 -14.95 -0.95
CA VAL A 213 -4.31 -14.23 -1.63
C VAL A 213 -3.73 -13.12 -2.50
N VAL A 214 -4.50 -12.60 -3.45
CA VAL A 214 -4.09 -11.38 -4.18
C VAL A 214 -5.00 -10.24 -3.77
N LEU A 215 -4.41 -9.14 -3.33
CA LEU A 215 -5.07 -7.84 -3.15
C LEU A 215 -4.18 -6.78 -3.78
N HIS A 216 -4.64 -6.16 -4.86
CA HIS A 216 -3.97 -5.01 -5.47
C HIS A 216 -4.28 -3.76 -4.63
N THR A 217 -3.40 -3.51 -3.68
CA THR A 217 -3.42 -2.32 -2.82
C THR A 217 -3.32 -1.06 -3.67
N GLY A 218 -4.26 -0.14 -3.50
CA GLY A 218 -4.27 1.16 -4.15
C GLY A 218 -3.41 2.18 -3.39
N VAL A 219 -3.55 3.45 -3.76
CA VAL A 219 -3.01 4.58 -2.97
C VAL A 219 -3.77 4.72 -1.65
N SER A 220 -3.03 4.87 -0.56
CA SER A 220 -3.60 5.12 0.75
C SER A 220 -3.33 6.55 1.20
N SER A 221 -4.34 7.20 1.78
CA SER A 221 -4.11 8.37 2.63
C SER A 221 -4.32 7.90 4.06
N LEU A 222 -3.31 8.07 4.91
CA LEU A 222 -3.43 7.82 6.36
C LEU A 222 -4.39 8.82 7.03
N GLU A 223 -4.90 9.78 6.28
CA GLU A 223 -5.76 10.85 6.75
C GLU A 223 -7.22 10.40 6.62
N ILE A 224 -7.82 10.10 7.76
CA ILE A 224 -9.26 10.11 7.92
C ILE A 224 -9.67 11.59 7.90
N GLU A 225 -10.40 11.98 6.87
CA GLU A 225 -10.85 13.35 6.65
C GLU A 225 -12.17 13.61 7.41
N ASP A 226 -13.01 12.58 7.58
CA ASP A 226 -14.29 12.67 8.30
C ASP A 226 -14.11 12.67 9.83
N GLU A 227 -15.06 13.25 10.56
CA GLU A 227 -15.07 13.23 12.03
C GLU A 227 -15.41 11.83 12.58
N THR A 228 -16.20 11.05 11.85
CA THR A 228 -16.57 9.67 12.17
C THR A 228 -15.84 8.72 11.22
N VAL A 229 -15.08 7.78 11.78
CA VAL A 229 -14.20 6.89 11.01
C VAL A 229 -14.96 6.09 9.95
N GLU A 230 -16.15 5.61 10.28
CA GLU A 230 -16.98 4.77 9.41
C GLU A 230 -17.57 5.55 8.21
N HIS A 231 -17.59 6.87 8.26
CA HIS A 231 -18.03 7.73 7.14
C HIS A 231 -16.91 8.01 6.13
N GLN A 232 -15.66 7.64 6.45
CA GLN A 232 -14.54 7.84 5.55
C GLN A 232 -14.81 7.18 4.20
N ALA A 233 -14.80 7.99 3.14
CA ALA A 233 -14.94 7.47 1.79
C ALA A 233 -13.74 6.58 1.42
N LEU A 234 -14.05 5.34 1.06
CA LEU A 234 -13.11 4.36 0.53
C LEU A 234 -13.50 4.00 -0.91
N TYR A 235 -12.52 3.55 -1.68
CA TYR A 235 -12.74 3.01 -3.02
C TYR A 235 -12.34 1.54 -3.05
N PRO A 236 -12.95 0.72 -3.92
CA PRO A 236 -12.71 -0.71 -3.92
C PRO A 236 -11.31 -1.03 -4.45
N GLU A 237 -10.69 -2.01 -3.81
CA GLU A 237 -9.46 -2.64 -4.28
C GLU A 237 -9.78 -3.98 -4.93
N TRP A 238 -9.07 -4.30 -6.01
CA TRP A 238 -9.24 -5.59 -6.67
C TRP A 238 -8.58 -6.68 -5.85
N PHE A 239 -9.28 -7.79 -5.65
CA PHE A 239 -8.75 -8.96 -4.95
C PHE A 239 -9.16 -10.26 -5.63
N ARG A 240 -8.45 -11.34 -5.26
CA ARG A 240 -8.76 -12.70 -5.67
C ARG A 240 -8.40 -13.68 -4.57
N VAL A 241 -9.39 -14.49 -4.20
CA VAL A 241 -9.25 -15.66 -3.33
C VAL A 241 -9.70 -16.88 -4.13
N SER A 242 -8.84 -17.88 -4.26
CA SER A 242 -9.21 -19.11 -4.97
C SER A 242 -10.03 -20.04 -4.07
N PRO A 243 -10.85 -20.96 -4.64
CA PRO A 243 -11.55 -21.96 -3.84
C PRO A 243 -10.62 -22.79 -2.95
N ALA A 244 -9.40 -23.12 -3.44
CA ALA A 244 -8.42 -23.86 -2.66
C ALA A 244 -7.94 -23.08 -1.43
N ILE A 245 -7.78 -21.76 -1.54
CA ILE A 245 -7.39 -20.89 -0.41
C ILE A 245 -8.54 -20.73 0.57
N ALA A 246 -9.77 -20.53 0.07
CA ALA A 246 -10.96 -20.48 0.92
C ALA A 246 -11.13 -21.78 1.73
N ASN A 247 -10.95 -22.93 1.09
CA ASN A 247 -11.00 -24.24 1.75
C ASN A 247 -9.84 -24.48 2.73
N ALA A 248 -8.70 -23.82 2.57
CA ALA A 248 -7.61 -23.93 3.54
C ALA A 248 -7.89 -23.13 4.82
N VAL A 249 -8.72 -22.08 4.73
CA VAL A 249 -9.11 -21.24 5.86
C VAL A 249 -10.31 -21.81 6.63
N ASN A 250 -11.25 -22.47 5.93
CA ASN A 250 -12.44 -23.11 6.50
C ASN A 250 -12.11 -24.43 7.20
#